data_AF-A0A8S1BM80-F1
#
_entry.id   AF-A0A8S1BM80-F1
#
_cell.length_a   1.000
_cell.length_b   1.000
_cell.length_c   1.000
_cell.angle_alpha   90.00
_cell.angle_beta   90.00
_cell.angle_gamma   90.00
#
_symmetry.space_group_name_H-M   'P 1'
#
loop_
_entity.id
_entity.type
_entity.pdbx_description
1 polymer ?
#
loop_
_entity_poly.entity_id
_entity_poly.type
_entity_poly.pdbx_seq_one_letter_code
_entity_poly.pdbx_strand_id
1 'polypeptide(L)'
;MPVPDLLPSMALIQFASCIPSSCTPEDVQVTLTDAMQWAVKPTGMRASVQVYPESCTTLKSNPFTKGEVAMILVIVILLLLVFFSSAYDIAELNYAESESPIGKALVAFSLPRNWERLFKEDVVQPGVIGSLDGIRVFSTLWVVMTHKILYYAQEPWINKLQLVDALASLIKMPLINTLLNVDTFLLISGLLKAYHYLRDLENKRFNFISCYTRRYLRLTPAYMVVLGFYATLLVRLSSGPGWNKFVEQPTDACKTNWFYNLIYLNNYLDNGNQCMVQTWYLAMDFQLCLLAPLIVYPLWRWPNVGKFIFISVTLLSVSIPFITIYCARAVPSYVLGASDSSIQWYMQNIYFITHQRASPYIIGLALGYIFYRMNTTKVKLTKAIKA
;
A
#
# COMPACT_ATOMS: atom_id res chain seq x y z
N MET A 1 -9.94 -13.56 -33.66
CA MET A 1 -9.36 -12.27 -33.24
C MET A 1 -10.07 -11.85 -31.96
N PRO A 2 -9.37 -11.67 -30.83
CA PRO A 2 -10.02 -11.21 -29.61
C PRO A 2 -10.56 -9.80 -29.87
N VAL A 3 -11.79 -9.56 -29.41
CA VAL A 3 -12.46 -8.25 -29.54
C VAL A 3 -11.55 -7.21 -28.87
N PRO A 4 -11.00 -6.24 -29.63
CA PRO A 4 -10.14 -5.22 -29.04
C PRO A 4 -10.98 -4.39 -28.09
N ASP A 5 -10.50 -4.19 -26.85
CA ASP A 5 -10.56 -3.02 -25.93
C ASP A 5 -11.67 -1.95 -26.05
N LEU A 6 -12.75 -2.17 -26.80
CA LEU A 6 -13.76 -1.15 -27.13
C LEU A 6 -14.73 -0.94 -25.97
N LEU A 7 -14.91 -1.97 -25.14
CA LEU A 7 -15.77 -1.96 -23.97
C LEU A 7 -14.92 -2.31 -22.75
N PRO A 8 -14.98 -1.53 -21.67
CA PRO A 8 -14.25 -1.85 -20.45
C PRO A 8 -14.73 -3.19 -19.89
N SER A 9 -13.87 -3.95 -19.21
CA SER A 9 -14.23 -5.26 -18.61
C SER A 9 -15.48 -5.20 -17.73
N MET A 10 -15.79 -4.03 -17.18
CA MET A 10 -17.04 -3.79 -16.45
C MET A 10 -18.32 -4.00 -17.29
N ALA A 11 -18.25 -3.95 -18.61
CA ALA A 11 -19.37 -4.18 -19.52
C ALA A 11 -19.63 -5.67 -19.82
N LEU A 12 -18.70 -6.57 -19.45
CA LEU A 12 -18.87 -8.01 -19.61
C LEU A 12 -19.70 -8.59 -18.46
N ILE A 13 -20.60 -9.52 -18.79
CA ILE A 13 -21.32 -10.34 -17.82
C ILE A 13 -20.41 -11.52 -17.47
N GLN A 14 -20.01 -11.60 -16.21
CA GLN A 14 -19.24 -12.70 -15.66
C GLN A 14 -20.11 -13.46 -14.66
N PHE A 15 -20.04 -14.78 -14.69
CA PHE A 15 -20.69 -15.66 -13.72
C PHE A 15 -19.83 -16.90 -13.53
N ALA A 16 -20.05 -17.62 -12.44
CA ALA A 16 -19.37 -18.88 -12.16
C ALA A 16 -20.39 -19.94 -11.81
N SER A 17 -20.10 -21.19 -12.20
CA SER A 17 -20.92 -22.35 -11.89
C SER A 17 -20.04 -23.53 -11.53
N CYS A 18 -20.54 -24.43 -10.70
CA CYS A 18 -19.87 -25.69 -10.38
C CYS A 18 -20.18 -26.71 -11.48
N ILE A 19 -19.13 -27.28 -12.07
CA ILE A 19 -19.20 -28.27 -13.14
C ILE A 19 -18.35 -29.48 -12.72
N PRO A 20 -18.68 -30.72 -13.12
CA PRO A 20 -17.86 -31.89 -12.83
C PRO A 20 -16.38 -31.67 -13.24
N SER A 21 -15.45 -32.09 -12.38
CA SER A 21 -14.01 -31.91 -12.59
C SER A 21 -13.44 -32.70 -13.78
N SER A 22 -14.25 -33.56 -14.40
CA SER A 22 -13.90 -34.31 -15.61
C SER A 22 -14.05 -33.49 -16.90
N CYS A 23 -14.79 -32.40 -16.87
CA CYS A 23 -15.00 -31.54 -18.04
C CYS A 23 -13.75 -30.69 -18.30
N THR A 24 -13.36 -30.59 -19.58
CA THR A 24 -12.29 -29.66 -20.00
C THR A 24 -12.84 -28.23 -20.13
N PRO A 25 -12.00 -27.19 -20.04
CA PRO A 25 -12.41 -25.81 -20.29
C PRO A 25 -13.15 -25.64 -21.63
N GLU A 26 -12.73 -26.39 -22.65
CA GLU A 26 -13.34 -26.41 -23.98
C GLU A 26 -14.75 -27.00 -23.94
N ASP A 27 -14.95 -28.11 -23.24
CA ASP A 27 -16.28 -28.72 -23.06
C ASP A 27 -17.25 -27.76 -22.37
N VAL A 28 -16.74 -27.04 -21.35
CA VAL A 28 -17.50 -26.03 -20.61
C VAL A 28 -17.88 -24.87 -21.54
N GLN A 29 -16.93 -24.39 -22.35
CA GLN A 29 -17.19 -23.28 -23.26
C GLN A 29 -18.27 -23.62 -24.29
N VAL A 30 -18.20 -24.80 -24.91
CA VAL A 30 -19.19 -25.24 -25.91
C VAL A 30 -20.57 -25.37 -25.26
N THR A 31 -20.65 -26.09 -24.14
CA THR A 31 -21.92 -26.35 -23.44
C THR A 31 -22.61 -25.06 -22.98
N LEU A 32 -21.84 -24.13 -22.41
CA LEU A 32 -22.38 -22.84 -21.96
C LEU A 32 -22.76 -21.94 -23.14
N THR A 33 -22.00 -21.98 -24.23
CA THR A 33 -22.34 -21.21 -25.44
C THR A 33 -23.67 -21.66 -26.01
N ASP A 34 -23.90 -22.97 -26.15
CA ASP A 34 -25.15 -23.51 -26.67
C ASP A 34 -26.34 -23.18 -25.75
N ALA A 35 -26.17 -23.34 -24.44
CA ALA A 35 -27.20 -22.99 -23.46
C ALA A 35 -27.55 -21.50 -23.49
N MET A 36 -26.54 -20.62 -23.57
CA MET A 36 -26.75 -19.18 -23.64
C MET A 36 -27.40 -18.76 -24.96
N GLN A 37 -26.95 -19.32 -26.08
CA GLN A 37 -27.56 -19.06 -27.38
C GLN A 37 -29.02 -19.49 -27.43
N TRP A 38 -29.36 -20.64 -26.84
CA TRP A 38 -30.74 -21.08 -26.70
C TRP A 38 -31.58 -20.09 -25.88
N ALA A 39 -31.05 -19.60 -24.76
CA ALA A 39 -31.73 -18.65 -23.89
C ALA A 39 -31.97 -17.28 -24.55
N VAL A 40 -31.02 -16.77 -25.34
CA VAL A 40 -31.14 -15.46 -26.02
C VAL A 40 -31.77 -15.54 -27.41
N LYS A 41 -32.06 -16.74 -27.92
CA LYS A 41 -32.69 -16.95 -29.23
C LYS A 41 -33.99 -16.12 -29.42
N PRO A 42 -34.91 -16.02 -28.43
CA PRO A 42 -36.14 -15.24 -28.58
C PRO A 42 -35.91 -13.72 -28.71
N THR A 43 -34.78 -13.21 -28.19
CA THR A 43 -34.48 -11.77 -28.20
C THR A 43 -33.75 -11.33 -29.46
N GLY A 44 -33.39 -12.26 -30.36
CA GLY A 44 -32.58 -11.97 -31.56
C GLY A 44 -31.12 -11.60 -31.26
N MET A 45 -30.67 -11.72 -30.01
CA MET A 45 -29.28 -11.44 -29.63
C MET A 45 -28.39 -12.65 -29.91
N ARG A 46 -27.10 -12.40 -30.14
CA ARG A 46 -26.07 -13.45 -30.21
C ARG A 46 -25.23 -13.41 -28.94
N ALA A 47 -25.17 -14.52 -28.23
CA ALA A 47 -24.29 -14.69 -27.08
C ALA A 47 -23.03 -15.48 -27.50
N SER A 48 -21.87 -15.01 -27.05
CA SER A 48 -20.60 -15.74 -27.12
C SER A 48 -20.07 -15.91 -25.71
N VAL A 49 -19.77 -17.15 -25.32
CA VAL A 49 -19.14 -17.44 -24.03
C VAL A 49 -17.66 -17.73 -24.24
N GLN A 50 -16.83 -17.21 -23.36
CA GLN A 50 -15.39 -17.47 -23.36
C GLN A 50 -14.99 -18.01 -21.99
N VAL A 51 -14.30 -19.15 -21.98
CA VAL A 51 -13.82 -19.81 -20.77
C VAL A 51 -12.30 -19.92 -20.87
N TYR A 52 -11.59 -19.30 -19.94
CA TYR A 52 -10.15 -19.44 -19.85
C TYR A 52 -9.79 -20.65 -18.99
N PRO A 53 -8.76 -21.44 -19.35
CA PRO A 53 -8.30 -22.56 -18.53
C PRO A 53 -7.99 -22.15 -17.09
N GLU A 54 -7.40 -20.95 -16.93
CA GLU A 54 -7.07 -20.30 -15.65
C GLU A 54 -8.30 -20.07 -14.73
N SER A 55 -9.50 -19.95 -15.31
CA SER A 55 -10.76 -19.74 -14.58
C SER A 55 -11.33 -21.02 -13.98
N CYS A 56 -10.82 -22.19 -14.38
CA CYS A 56 -11.30 -23.48 -13.92
C CYS A 56 -10.46 -23.94 -12.72
N THR A 57 -11.08 -23.97 -11.54
CA THR A 57 -10.41 -24.39 -10.30
C THR A 57 -10.96 -25.73 -9.80
N THR A 58 -10.07 -26.58 -9.27
CA THR A 58 -10.44 -27.85 -8.65
C THR A 58 -9.87 -27.93 -7.24
N LEU A 59 -10.58 -28.60 -6.32
CA LEU A 59 -10.17 -28.78 -4.92
C LEU A 59 -9.01 -29.78 -4.74
N LYS A 60 -8.11 -29.91 -5.72
CA LYS A 60 -6.97 -30.84 -5.62
C LYS A 60 -5.93 -30.29 -4.66
N SER A 61 -5.66 -31.02 -3.58
CA SER A 61 -4.59 -30.71 -2.64
C SER A 61 -3.23 -31.09 -3.26
N ASN A 62 -2.46 -30.08 -3.66
CA ASN A 62 -1.07 -30.26 -4.08
C ASN A 62 -0.15 -30.44 -2.87
N PRO A 63 0.94 -31.22 -2.94
CA PRO A 63 1.92 -31.28 -1.86
C PRO A 63 2.55 -29.91 -1.59
N PHE A 64 3.06 -29.71 -0.37
CA PHE A 64 3.76 -28.48 -0.01
C PHE A 64 5.07 -28.35 -0.80
N THR A 65 5.28 -27.15 -1.36
CA THR A 65 6.53 -26.75 -1.99
C THR A 65 7.58 -26.42 -0.93
N LYS A 66 8.85 -26.45 -1.34
CA LYS A 66 9.97 -26.10 -0.44
C LYS A 66 9.84 -24.68 0.14
N GLY A 67 9.32 -23.72 -0.64
CA GLY A 67 9.11 -22.34 -0.19
C GLY A 67 8.02 -22.24 0.90
N GLU A 68 6.93 -22.98 0.75
CA GLU A 68 5.86 -23.02 1.75
C GLU A 68 6.33 -23.66 3.05
N VAL A 69 7.08 -24.77 2.97
CA VAL A 69 7.68 -25.40 4.15
C VAL A 69 8.63 -24.43 4.86
N ALA A 70 9.48 -23.72 4.12
CA ALA A 70 10.38 -22.72 4.69
C ALA A 70 9.61 -21.58 5.40
N MET A 71 8.52 -21.08 4.79
CA MET A 71 7.70 -20.03 5.39
C MET A 71 6.98 -20.52 6.66
N ILE A 72 6.46 -21.75 6.65
CA ILE A 72 5.86 -22.38 7.85
C ILE A 72 6.91 -22.46 8.97
N LEU A 73 8.14 -22.90 8.67
CA LEU A 73 9.21 -22.95 9.66
C LEU A 73 9.52 -21.57 10.24
N VAL A 74 9.58 -20.52 9.42
CA VAL A 74 9.77 -19.13 9.90
C VAL A 74 8.66 -18.72 10.87
N ILE A 75 7.39 -18.98 10.52
CA ILE A 75 6.25 -18.65 11.40
C ILE A 75 6.34 -19.43 12.72
N VAL A 76 6.62 -20.74 12.66
CA VAL A 76 6.77 -21.58 13.85
C VAL A 76 7.92 -21.09 14.73
N ILE A 77 9.07 -20.72 14.16
CA ILE A 77 10.20 -20.16 14.91
C ILE A 77 9.80 -18.85 15.60
N LEU A 78 9.09 -17.95 14.91
CA LEU A 78 8.62 -16.70 15.51
C LEU A 78 7.62 -16.94 16.65
N LEU A 79 6.69 -17.88 16.48
CA LEU A 79 5.73 -18.26 17.53
C LEU A 79 6.43 -18.88 18.74
N LEU A 80 7.40 -19.77 18.52
CA LEU A 80 8.22 -20.34 19.60
C LEU A 80 9.02 -19.26 20.32
N LEU A 81 9.60 -18.33 19.57
CA LEU A 81 10.37 -17.23 20.13
C LEU A 81 9.49 -16.31 21.00
N VAL A 82 8.27 -15.99 20.56
CA VAL A 82 7.28 -15.26 21.38
C VAL A 82 6.88 -16.08 22.61
N PHE A 83 6.65 -17.39 22.46
CA PHE A 83 6.28 -18.27 23.58
C PHE A 83 7.38 -18.33 24.65
N PHE A 84 8.61 -18.67 24.26
CA PHE A 84 9.74 -18.75 25.20
C PHE A 84 10.09 -17.39 25.80
N SER A 85 10.00 -16.31 25.01
CA SER A 85 10.18 -14.93 25.49
C SER A 85 9.15 -14.57 26.55
N SER A 86 7.87 -14.88 26.30
CA SER A 86 6.78 -14.59 27.24
C SER A 86 6.90 -15.44 28.52
N ALA A 87 7.29 -16.72 28.38
CA ALA A 87 7.53 -17.59 29.53
C ALA A 87 8.72 -17.10 30.38
N TYR A 88 9.81 -16.68 29.74
CA TYR A 88 10.97 -16.08 30.40
C TYR A 88 10.59 -14.80 31.14
N ASP A 89 9.86 -13.89 30.49
CA ASP A 89 9.44 -12.62 31.10
C ASP A 89 8.47 -12.84 32.28
N ILE A 90 7.54 -13.80 32.20
CA ILE A 90 6.66 -14.16 33.33
C ILE A 90 7.45 -14.78 34.49
N ALA A 91 8.44 -15.63 34.20
CA ALA A 91 9.29 -16.23 35.23
C ALA A 91 10.22 -15.19 35.89
N GLU A 92 10.74 -14.24 35.11
CA GLU A 92 11.65 -13.18 35.54
C GLU A 92 10.92 -11.94 36.11
N LEU A 93 9.61 -11.77 35.88
CA LEU A 93 8.80 -10.73 36.57
C LEU A 93 8.81 -10.87 38.10
N ASN A 94 9.26 -12.01 38.64
CA ASN A 94 9.52 -12.21 40.06
C ASN A 94 10.94 -11.78 40.51
N TYR A 95 11.85 -11.50 39.59
CA TYR A 95 13.26 -11.16 39.83
C TYR A 95 13.70 -10.01 38.91
N ALA A 96 13.64 -8.78 39.42
CA ALA A 96 14.31 -7.55 38.98
C ALA A 96 14.82 -7.47 37.51
N GLU A 97 14.34 -6.44 36.77
CA GLU A 97 14.76 -6.06 35.41
C GLU A 97 16.14 -6.59 34.99
N SER A 98 16.19 -7.59 34.11
CA SER A 98 17.47 -8.01 33.51
C SER A 98 18.16 -6.81 32.86
N GLU A 99 19.24 -6.31 33.48
CA GLU A 99 20.07 -5.26 32.90
C GLU A 99 20.88 -5.74 31.69
N SER A 100 21.03 -7.06 31.52
CA SER A 100 21.83 -7.66 30.46
C SER A 100 21.25 -7.37 29.07
N PRO A 101 22.10 -7.13 28.04
CA PRO A 101 21.64 -6.88 26.67
C PRO A 101 20.91 -8.09 26.08
N ILE A 102 21.28 -9.31 26.50
CA ILE A 102 20.65 -10.56 26.06
C ILE A 102 19.25 -10.67 26.65
N GLY A 103 19.07 -10.43 27.95
CA GLY A 103 17.74 -10.47 28.55
C GLY A 103 16.83 -9.36 28.02
N LYS A 104 17.35 -8.16 27.73
CA LYS A 104 16.59 -7.12 27.01
C LYS A 104 16.11 -7.57 25.62
N ALA A 105 16.96 -8.30 24.88
CA ALA A 105 16.58 -8.86 23.58
C ALA A 105 15.57 -10.01 23.71
N LEU A 106 15.73 -10.87 24.72
CA LEU A 106 14.81 -11.96 25.01
C LEU A 106 13.42 -11.43 25.36
N VAL A 107 13.32 -10.45 26.24
CA VAL A 107 12.03 -9.87 26.67
C VAL A 107 11.40 -8.98 25.59
N ALA A 108 12.14 -8.59 24.54
CA ALA A 108 11.61 -7.76 23.45
C ALA A 108 10.42 -8.40 22.72
N PHE A 109 10.33 -9.74 22.71
CA PHE A 109 9.25 -10.50 22.07
C PHE A 109 8.17 -10.97 23.05
N SER A 110 8.20 -10.53 24.30
CA SER A 110 7.25 -10.94 25.33
C SER A 110 5.87 -10.37 25.00
N LEU A 111 4.88 -11.26 24.86
CA LEU A 111 3.52 -10.85 24.56
C LEU A 111 2.88 -10.06 25.72
N PRO A 112 2.96 -10.49 27.00
CA PRO A 112 2.39 -9.73 28.12
C PRO A 112 2.94 -8.30 28.22
N ARG A 113 4.26 -8.13 28.12
CA ARG A 113 4.88 -6.80 28.26
C ARG A 113 4.60 -5.89 27.07
N ASN A 114 4.58 -6.43 25.86
CA ASN A 114 4.18 -5.66 24.68
C ASN A 114 2.68 -5.34 24.69
N TRP A 115 1.84 -6.24 25.23
CA TRP A 115 0.41 -5.99 25.42
C TRP A 115 0.18 -4.86 26.42
N GLU A 116 0.83 -4.90 27.59
CA GLU A 116 0.75 -3.81 28.57
C GLU A 116 1.20 -2.48 27.96
N ARG A 117 2.34 -2.46 27.24
CA ARG A 117 2.83 -1.26 26.54
C ARG A 117 1.86 -0.73 25.48
N LEU A 118 1.13 -1.61 24.79
CA LEU A 118 0.18 -1.21 23.74
C LEU A 118 -1.06 -0.51 24.32
N PHE A 119 -1.53 -0.96 25.49
CA PHE A 119 -2.72 -0.41 26.15
C PHE A 119 -2.41 0.62 27.23
N LYS A 120 -1.13 0.84 27.56
CA LYS A 120 -0.72 1.88 28.47
C LYS A 120 -0.95 3.23 27.82
N GLU A 121 -1.71 4.09 28.50
CA GLU A 121 -1.83 5.49 28.11
C GLU A 121 -0.44 6.14 28.25
N ASP A 122 0.18 6.46 27.12
CA ASP A 122 1.43 7.22 27.12
C ASP A 122 1.15 8.64 27.62
N VAL A 123 1.90 9.07 28.62
CA VAL A 123 2.05 10.50 28.91
C VAL A 123 2.60 11.14 27.65
N VAL A 124 1.84 12.04 27.01
CA VAL A 124 2.20 12.68 25.74
C VAL A 124 3.63 13.21 25.82
N GLN A 125 4.55 12.53 25.14
CA GLN A 125 5.96 12.89 25.22
C GLN A 125 6.18 14.27 24.59
N PRO A 126 7.06 15.11 25.15
CA PRO A 126 7.38 16.42 24.57
C PRO A 126 7.88 16.29 23.11
N GLY A 127 7.09 16.82 22.18
CA GLY A 127 7.38 16.80 20.74
C GLY A 127 6.64 15.72 19.95
N VAL A 128 5.74 14.97 20.57
CA VAL A 128 4.75 14.14 19.85
C VAL A 128 3.52 14.99 19.56
N ILE A 129 3.08 15.00 18.30
CA ILE A 129 1.89 15.75 17.86
C ILE A 129 0.72 14.77 17.80
N GLY A 130 0.03 14.57 18.93
CA GLY A 130 -1.01 13.53 19.06
C GLY A 130 -2.17 13.64 18.06
N SER A 131 -2.48 14.85 17.57
CA SER A 131 -3.49 15.02 16.52
C SER A 131 -3.11 14.34 15.20
N LEU A 132 -1.81 14.18 14.90
CA LEU A 132 -1.35 13.45 13.71
C LEU A 132 -1.65 11.95 13.83
N ASP A 133 -1.63 11.38 15.03
CA ASP A 133 -1.96 9.99 15.25
C ASP A 133 -3.46 9.74 15.05
N GLY A 134 -4.32 10.67 15.48
CA GLY A 134 -5.74 10.65 15.14
C GLY A 134 -5.99 10.71 13.61
N ILE A 135 -5.30 11.61 12.91
CA ILE A 135 -5.39 11.70 11.44
C ILE A 135 -4.96 10.39 10.78
N ARG A 136 -3.88 9.75 11.25
CA ARG A 136 -3.43 8.45 10.74
C ARG A 136 -4.51 7.38 10.87
N VAL A 137 -5.20 7.31 12.01
CA VAL A 137 -6.29 6.33 12.21
C VAL A 137 -7.39 6.52 11.17
N PHE A 138 -7.89 7.75 11.00
CA PHE A 138 -8.93 8.04 10.00
C PHE A 138 -8.45 7.77 8.57
N SER A 139 -7.22 8.15 8.24
CA SER A 139 -6.61 7.86 6.94
C SER A 139 -6.44 6.36 6.69
N THR A 140 -6.06 5.57 7.70
CA THR A 140 -5.92 4.12 7.56
C THR A 140 -7.27 3.47 7.31
N LEU A 141 -8.31 3.85 8.07
CA LEU A 141 -9.67 3.37 7.85
C LEU A 141 -10.18 3.72 6.45
N TRP A 142 -9.89 4.95 5.99
CA TRP A 142 -10.23 5.38 4.64
C TRP A 142 -9.53 4.53 3.58
N VAL A 143 -8.22 4.29 3.71
CA VAL A 143 -7.46 3.42 2.79
C VAL A 143 -8.02 2.00 2.74
N VAL A 144 -8.32 1.40 3.89
CA VAL A 144 -8.89 0.04 3.95
C VAL A 144 -10.26 -0.01 3.27
N MET A 145 -11.13 0.96 3.56
CA MET A 145 -12.46 1.04 2.95
C MET A 145 -12.37 1.23 1.43
N THR A 146 -11.47 2.10 0.99
CA THR A 146 -11.20 2.35 -0.43
C THR A 146 -10.76 1.08 -1.16
N HIS A 147 -9.77 0.34 -0.65
CA HIS A 147 -9.29 -0.88 -1.30
C HIS A 147 -10.40 -1.93 -1.35
N LYS A 148 -11.17 -2.06 -0.26
CA LYS A 148 -12.35 -2.93 -0.23
C LYS A 148 -13.32 -2.59 -1.35
N ILE A 149 -13.70 -1.32 -1.51
CA ILE A 149 -14.62 -0.86 -2.57
C ILE A 149 -14.06 -1.15 -3.97
N LEU A 150 -12.76 -0.90 -4.20
CA LEU A 150 -12.12 -1.16 -5.49
C LEU A 150 -12.17 -2.64 -5.87
N TYR A 151 -11.91 -3.55 -4.93
CA TYR A 151 -12.04 -4.99 -5.17
C TYR A 151 -13.49 -5.40 -5.40
N TYR A 152 -14.44 -4.98 -4.54
CA TYR A 152 -15.86 -5.31 -4.73
C TYR A 152 -16.40 -4.80 -6.06
N ALA A 153 -16.02 -3.60 -6.50
CA ALA A 153 -16.48 -3.02 -7.75
C ALA A 153 -16.10 -3.86 -8.99
N GLN A 154 -15.09 -4.73 -8.87
CA GLN A 154 -14.67 -5.65 -9.94
C GLN A 154 -15.40 -6.99 -9.92
N GLU A 155 -16.15 -7.30 -8.86
CA GLU A 155 -16.84 -8.58 -8.72
C GLU A 155 -18.15 -8.63 -9.51
N PRO A 156 -18.51 -9.79 -10.09
CA PRO A 156 -19.67 -9.92 -10.97
C PRO A 156 -21.03 -9.77 -10.28
N TRP A 157 -21.11 -10.08 -8.99
CA TRP A 157 -22.38 -10.01 -8.23
C TRP A 157 -22.71 -8.60 -7.75
N ILE A 158 -21.84 -7.61 -7.96
CA ILE A 158 -22.13 -6.22 -7.62
C ILE A 158 -22.94 -5.57 -8.76
N ASN A 159 -24.03 -4.90 -8.39
CA ASN A 159 -24.80 -4.12 -9.33
C ASN A 159 -24.00 -2.87 -9.76
N LYS A 160 -23.38 -2.94 -10.93
CA LYS A 160 -22.54 -1.88 -11.48
C LYS A 160 -23.30 -0.56 -11.73
N LEU A 161 -24.63 -0.60 -11.88
CA LEU A 161 -25.43 0.63 -11.99
C LEU A 161 -25.42 1.44 -10.69
N GLN A 162 -25.38 0.79 -9.53
CA GLN A 162 -25.27 1.49 -8.24
C GLN A 162 -23.93 2.23 -8.09
N LEU A 163 -22.88 1.75 -8.76
CA LEU A 163 -21.59 2.44 -8.80
C LEU A 163 -21.68 3.74 -9.62
N VAL A 164 -22.45 3.73 -10.70
CA VAL A 164 -22.74 4.92 -11.51
C VAL A 164 -23.54 5.94 -10.69
N ASP A 165 -24.56 5.51 -9.95
CA ASP A 165 -25.31 6.38 -9.06
C ASP A 165 -24.44 6.93 -7.92
N ALA A 166 -23.47 6.14 -7.45
CA ALA A 166 -22.52 6.59 -6.45
C ALA A 166 -21.61 7.69 -6.99
N LEU A 167 -21.15 7.58 -8.25
CA LEU A 167 -20.35 8.59 -8.94
C LEU A 167 -21.08 9.93 -9.09
N ALA A 168 -22.41 9.92 -9.22
CA ALA A 168 -23.20 11.14 -9.30
C ALA A 168 -23.34 11.88 -7.95
N SER A 169 -22.95 11.24 -6.83
CA SER A 169 -23.14 11.80 -5.49
C SER A 169 -21.88 12.49 -4.96
N LEU A 170 -21.96 13.80 -4.75
CA LEU A 170 -20.87 14.59 -4.15
C LEU A 170 -20.49 14.10 -2.74
N ILE A 171 -21.45 13.62 -1.96
CA ILE A 171 -21.21 13.11 -0.60
C ILE A 171 -20.36 11.83 -0.63
N LYS A 172 -20.49 11.02 -1.69
CA LYS A 172 -19.74 9.77 -1.86
C LYS A 172 -18.38 9.98 -2.52
N MET A 173 -18.09 11.17 -3.07
CA MET A 173 -16.84 11.47 -3.76
C MET A 173 -15.57 11.21 -2.95
N PRO A 174 -15.49 11.48 -1.63
CA PRO A 174 -14.29 11.12 -0.86
C PRO A 174 -14.01 9.61 -0.86
N LEU A 175 -15.06 8.78 -0.89
CA LEU A 175 -14.89 7.32 -0.95
C LEU A 175 -14.53 6.84 -2.35
N ILE A 176 -15.00 7.53 -3.38
CA ILE A 176 -14.82 7.18 -4.80
C ILE A 176 -13.48 7.69 -5.34
N ASN A 177 -13.04 8.88 -4.92
CA ASN A 177 -11.72 9.42 -5.25
C ASN A 177 -10.65 8.82 -4.34
N THR A 178 -10.53 7.52 -4.48
CA THR A 178 -9.73 6.57 -3.71
C THR A 178 -8.23 6.86 -3.69
N LEU A 179 -7.74 7.68 -4.61
CA LEU A 179 -6.31 7.89 -4.83
C LEU A 179 -5.68 8.96 -3.94
N LEU A 180 -6.49 9.88 -3.40
CA LEU A 180 -5.99 11.04 -2.64
C LEU A 180 -5.71 10.72 -1.16
N ASN A 181 -6.24 9.62 -0.64
CA ASN A 181 -6.09 9.25 0.78
C ASN A 181 -4.62 9.04 1.19
N VAL A 182 -3.79 8.50 0.31
CA VAL A 182 -2.35 8.26 0.55
C VAL A 182 -1.57 9.57 0.73
N ASP A 183 -2.06 10.69 0.17
CA ASP A 183 -1.40 11.99 0.26
C ASP A 183 -1.35 12.50 1.71
N THR A 184 -2.32 12.11 2.54
CA THR A 184 -2.31 12.40 3.98
C THR A 184 -1.09 11.78 4.66
N PHE A 185 -0.76 10.52 4.35
CA PHE A 185 0.40 9.84 4.92
C PHE A 185 1.71 10.43 4.40
N LEU A 186 1.80 10.76 3.10
CA LEU A 186 2.97 11.45 2.54
C LEU A 186 3.22 12.79 3.23
N LEU A 187 2.17 13.59 3.43
CA LEU A 187 2.25 14.88 4.11
C LEU A 187 2.75 14.72 5.56
N ILE A 188 2.17 13.78 6.32
CA ILE A 188 2.57 13.51 7.70
C ILE A 188 4.02 13.00 7.77
N SER A 189 4.40 12.10 6.86
CA SER A 189 5.78 11.58 6.77
C SER A 189 6.78 12.70 6.51
N GLY A 190 6.50 13.59 5.55
CA GLY A 190 7.33 14.77 5.27
C GLY A 190 7.44 15.71 6.48
N LEU A 191 6.32 16.03 7.12
CA LEU A 191 6.28 16.91 8.30
C LEU A 191 7.17 16.39 9.42
N LEU A 192 6.95 15.15 9.84
CA LEU A 192 7.72 14.54 10.92
C LEU A 192 9.18 14.37 10.54
N LYS A 193 9.47 14.04 9.27
CA LYS A 193 10.84 13.92 8.79
C LYS A 193 11.58 15.25 8.93
N ALA A 194 11.02 16.35 8.42
CA ALA A 194 11.64 17.67 8.53
C ALA A 194 11.77 18.12 9.99
N TYR A 195 10.70 17.98 10.79
CA TYR A 195 10.69 18.41 12.19
C TYR A 195 11.76 17.72 13.04
N HIS A 196 11.80 16.37 13.02
CA HIS A 196 12.80 15.62 13.78
C HIS A 196 14.21 15.84 13.23
N TYR A 197 14.34 15.93 11.91
CA TYR A 197 15.65 16.11 11.29
C TYR A 197 16.30 17.44 11.69
N LEU A 198 15.54 18.54 11.66
CA LEU A 198 16.03 19.85 12.10
C LEU A 198 16.44 19.85 13.57
N ARG A 199 15.69 19.16 14.44
CA ARG A 199 16.02 19.00 15.87
C ARG A 199 17.30 18.20 16.08
N ASP A 200 17.53 17.15 15.29
CA ASP A 200 18.74 16.33 15.39
C ASP A 200 19.99 17.08 14.90
N LEU A 201 19.84 17.93 13.87
CA LEU A 201 20.89 18.82 13.38
C LEU A 201 21.31 19.85 14.43
N GLU A 202 20.33 20.47 15.10
CA GLU A 202 20.59 21.43 16.19
C GLU A 202 21.35 20.78 17.36
N ASN A 203 20.98 19.55 17.70
CA ASN A 203 21.62 18.79 18.78
C ASN A 203 22.97 18.15 18.39
N LYS A 204 23.47 18.38 17.16
CA LYS A 204 24.70 17.76 16.61
C LYS A 204 24.73 16.22 16.70
N ARG A 205 23.56 15.58 16.72
CA ARG A 205 23.42 14.11 16.83
C ARG A 205 23.18 13.44 15.48
N PHE A 206 23.26 14.19 14.38
CA PHE A 206 22.78 13.71 13.10
C PHE A 206 23.81 12.88 12.34
N ASN A 207 23.41 11.65 11.99
CA ASN A 207 24.13 10.77 11.09
C ASN A 207 23.15 10.21 10.04
N PHE A 208 23.38 10.56 8.76
CA PHE A 208 22.54 10.16 7.62
C PHE A 208 22.41 8.65 7.51
N ILE A 209 23.54 7.94 7.56
CA ILE A 209 23.59 6.47 7.42
C ILE A 209 22.79 5.84 8.54
N SER A 210 23.02 6.28 9.78
CA SER A 210 22.33 5.76 10.96
C SER A 210 20.81 5.97 10.90
N CYS A 211 20.36 7.10 10.35
CA CYS A 211 18.93 7.39 10.16
C CYS A 211 18.29 6.43 9.16
N TYR A 212 18.93 6.20 8.02
CA TYR A 212 18.43 5.31 6.97
C TYR A 212 18.47 3.84 7.40
N THR A 213 19.57 3.39 8.03
CA THR A 213 19.70 2.03 8.53
C THR A 213 18.63 1.73 9.59
N ARG A 214 18.41 2.63 10.56
CA ARG A 214 17.34 2.45 11.56
C ARG A 214 15.97 2.33 10.91
N ARG A 215 15.68 3.15 9.90
CA ARG A 215 14.40 3.11 9.18
C ARG A 215 14.23 1.79 8.42
N TYR A 216 15.27 1.36 7.70
CA TYR A 216 15.26 0.10 6.97
C TYR A 216 15.07 -1.09 7.91
N LEU A 217 15.86 -1.19 8.98
CA LEU A 217 15.76 -2.27 9.97
C LEU A 217 14.43 -2.25 10.75
N ARG A 218 13.76 -1.10 10.87
CA ARG A 218 12.44 -1.00 11.51
C ARG A 218 11.31 -1.56 10.63
N LEU A 219 11.36 -1.34 9.32
CA LEU A 219 10.24 -1.65 8.41
C LEU A 219 10.43 -2.98 7.69
N THR A 220 11.65 -3.24 7.20
CA THR A 220 11.93 -4.37 6.31
C THR A 220 11.69 -5.75 6.93
N PRO A 221 12.01 -6.04 8.20
CA PRO A 221 11.79 -7.38 8.76
C PRO A 221 10.32 -7.82 8.72
N ALA A 222 9.41 -6.98 9.22
CA ALA A 222 7.98 -7.26 9.16
C ALA A 222 7.50 -7.36 7.71
N TYR A 223 8.02 -6.49 6.84
CA TYR A 223 7.68 -6.48 5.43
C TYR A 223 8.09 -7.78 4.71
N MET A 224 9.25 -8.34 5.03
CA MET A 224 9.73 -9.62 4.46
C MET A 224 8.86 -10.81 4.88
N VAL A 225 8.35 -10.83 6.11
CA VAL A 225 7.44 -11.90 6.57
C VAL A 225 6.14 -11.87 5.77
N VAL A 226 5.58 -10.67 5.54
CA VAL A 226 4.36 -10.50 4.72
C VAL A 226 4.64 -10.86 3.26
N LEU A 227 5.76 -10.41 2.69
CA LEU A 227 6.17 -10.75 1.33
C LEU A 227 6.33 -12.26 1.14
N GLY A 228 6.98 -12.95 2.09
CA GLY A 228 7.14 -14.40 2.06
C GLY A 228 5.79 -15.12 2.14
N PHE A 229 4.88 -14.63 2.98
CA PHE A 229 3.51 -15.14 3.06
C PHE A 229 2.75 -14.99 1.72
N TYR A 230 2.82 -13.82 1.09
CA TYR A 230 2.21 -13.57 -0.23
C TYR A 230 2.81 -14.47 -1.32
N ALA A 231 4.13 -14.68 -1.31
CA ALA A 231 4.81 -15.50 -2.31
C ALA A 231 4.58 -17.01 -2.16
N THR A 232 4.04 -17.47 -1.02
CA THR A 232 3.98 -18.90 -0.68
C THR A 232 2.62 -19.35 -0.14
N LEU A 233 2.23 -18.95 1.08
CA LEU A 233 1.11 -19.54 1.80
C LEU A 233 -0.24 -18.94 1.41
N LEU A 234 -0.27 -17.69 0.93
CA LEU A 234 -1.50 -16.99 0.59
C LEU A 234 -2.38 -17.80 -0.38
N VAL A 235 -1.78 -18.41 -1.40
CA VAL A 235 -2.49 -19.21 -2.42
C VAL A 235 -3.26 -20.41 -1.84
N ARG A 236 -2.89 -20.90 -0.66
CA ARG A 236 -3.53 -22.07 -0.03
C ARG A 236 -4.71 -21.74 0.86
N LEU A 237 -4.98 -20.47 1.14
CA LEU A 237 -6.05 -20.09 2.07
C LEU A 237 -7.45 -20.33 1.53
N SER A 238 -7.62 -20.37 0.21
CA SER A 238 -8.91 -20.58 -0.43
C SER A 238 -8.72 -21.07 -1.87
N SER A 239 -9.84 -21.23 -2.58
CA SER A 239 -9.90 -21.54 -4.00
C SER A 239 -11.18 -20.97 -4.59
N GLY A 240 -11.20 -20.67 -5.88
CA GLY A 240 -12.43 -20.28 -6.58
C GLY A 240 -12.20 -19.52 -7.88
N PRO A 241 -13.28 -19.15 -8.58
CA PRO A 241 -13.22 -18.53 -9.90
C PRO A 241 -12.43 -17.21 -9.98
N GLY A 242 -12.46 -16.41 -8.90
CA GLY A 242 -11.67 -15.17 -8.80
C GLY A 242 -10.30 -15.35 -8.16
N TRP A 243 -10.00 -16.52 -7.61
CA TRP A 243 -8.77 -16.76 -6.83
C TRP A 243 -7.51 -16.66 -7.69
N ASN A 244 -7.56 -17.17 -8.92
CA ASN A 244 -6.42 -17.06 -9.84
C ASN A 244 -6.06 -15.60 -10.12
N LYS A 245 -7.07 -14.77 -10.46
CA LYS A 245 -6.91 -13.35 -10.76
C LYS A 245 -6.38 -12.55 -9.56
N PHE A 246 -6.96 -12.74 -8.39
CA PHE A 246 -6.68 -11.88 -7.23
C PHE A 246 -5.57 -12.39 -6.31
N VAL A 247 -5.22 -13.68 -6.40
CA VAL A 247 -4.24 -14.31 -5.50
C VAL A 247 -3.14 -15.02 -6.26
N GLU A 248 -3.44 -15.95 -7.18
CA GLU A 248 -2.39 -16.75 -7.83
C GLU A 248 -1.48 -15.91 -8.72
N GLN A 249 -2.04 -15.06 -9.58
CA GLN A 249 -1.26 -14.18 -10.47
C GLN A 249 -0.33 -13.23 -9.67
N PRO A 250 -0.80 -12.49 -8.64
CA PRO A 250 0.09 -11.72 -7.77
C PRO A 250 1.11 -12.58 -7.02
N THR A 251 0.73 -13.80 -6.59
CA THR A 251 1.65 -14.73 -5.93
C THR A 251 2.80 -15.13 -6.84
N ASP A 252 2.53 -15.39 -8.12
CA ASP A 252 3.56 -15.71 -9.10
C ASP A 252 4.44 -14.49 -9.41
N ALA A 253 3.87 -13.29 -9.49
CA ALA A 253 4.62 -12.05 -9.55
C ALA A 253 5.56 -11.88 -8.34
N CYS A 254 5.11 -12.25 -7.14
CA CYS A 254 5.97 -12.25 -5.94
C CYS A 254 7.15 -13.21 -6.08
N LYS A 255 6.98 -14.41 -6.64
CA LYS A 255 8.08 -15.37 -6.80
C LYS A 255 9.20 -14.83 -7.70
N THR A 256 8.88 -14.02 -8.71
CA THR A 256 9.89 -13.45 -9.62
C THR A 256 10.43 -12.10 -9.13
N ASN A 257 9.56 -11.23 -8.60
CA ASN A 257 9.83 -9.81 -8.38
C ASN A 257 10.00 -9.42 -6.90
N TRP A 258 10.06 -10.40 -5.98
CA TRP A 258 10.17 -10.13 -4.53
C TRP A 258 11.35 -9.20 -4.18
N PHE A 259 12.48 -9.28 -4.88
CA PHE A 259 13.67 -8.52 -4.53
C PHE A 259 13.51 -7.01 -4.80
N TYR A 260 12.65 -6.60 -5.74
CA TYR A 260 12.33 -5.19 -5.96
C TYR A 260 11.63 -4.57 -4.76
N ASN A 261 10.82 -5.36 -4.04
CA ASN A 261 10.16 -4.95 -2.81
C ASN A 261 11.19 -4.78 -1.68
N LEU A 262 12.21 -5.64 -1.60
CA LEU A 262 13.26 -5.58 -0.57
C LEU A 262 14.14 -4.32 -0.68
N ILE A 263 14.41 -3.88 -1.90
CA ILE A 263 15.21 -2.67 -2.19
C ILE A 263 14.33 -1.41 -2.36
N TYR A 264 13.01 -1.52 -2.14
CA TYR A 264 12.06 -0.41 -2.26
C TYR A 264 12.07 0.24 -3.66
N LEU A 265 12.14 -0.56 -4.72
CA LEU A 265 12.08 -0.12 -6.13
C LEU A 265 10.92 -0.76 -6.92
N ASN A 266 10.03 -1.49 -6.25
CA ASN A 266 8.87 -2.14 -6.86
C ASN A 266 7.91 -1.14 -7.55
N ASN A 267 7.92 0.13 -7.17
CA ASN A 267 7.11 1.15 -7.80
C ASN A 267 7.68 1.71 -9.12
N TYR A 268 8.93 1.37 -9.47
CA TYR A 268 9.56 1.71 -10.75
C TYR A 268 9.82 0.49 -11.65
N LEU A 269 10.12 -0.67 -11.06
CA LEU A 269 10.65 -1.82 -11.80
C LEU A 269 9.62 -2.91 -12.09
N ASP A 270 8.49 -2.98 -11.39
CA ASP A 270 7.54 -4.09 -11.55
C ASP A 270 6.79 -4.06 -12.89
N ASN A 271 6.82 -2.97 -13.67
CA ASN A 271 6.27 -2.87 -15.05
C ASN A 271 4.86 -3.48 -15.24
N GLY A 272 4.00 -3.40 -14.21
CA GLY A 272 2.65 -3.98 -14.24
C GLY A 272 2.49 -5.39 -13.68
N ASN A 273 3.59 -6.08 -13.37
CA ASN A 273 3.60 -7.37 -12.68
C ASN A 273 3.95 -7.18 -11.18
N GLN A 274 3.08 -6.44 -10.47
CA GLN A 274 3.30 -6.10 -9.07
C GLN A 274 2.93 -7.24 -8.13
N CYS A 275 3.88 -7.63 -7.28
CA CYS A 275 3.68 -8.65 -6.24
C CYS A 275 2.64 -8.23 -5.19
N MET A 276 2.84 -7.07 -4.58
CA MET A 276 1.93 -6.50 -3.58
C MET A 276 1.66 -5.06 -3.96
N VAL A 277 0.57 -4.82 -4.69
CA VAL A 277 0.26 -3.50 -5.24
C VAL A 277 0.34 -2.42 -4.15
N GLN A 278 -0.28 -2.63 -2.99
CA GLN A 278 -0.32 -1.67 -1.88
C GLN A 278 1.04 -1.19 -1.35
N THR A 279 2.15 -1.88 -1.66
CA THR A 279 3.47 -1.55 -1.12
C THR A 279 4.21 -0.51 -1.95
N TRP A 280 3.66 -0.08 -3.10
CA TRP A 280 4.21 1.04 -3.87
C TRP A 280 4.40 2.29 -3.00
N TYR A 281 3.46 2.54 -2.06
CA TYR A 281 3.52 3.68 -1.14
C TYR A 281 4.71 3.58 -0.19
N LEU A 282 5.00 2.37 0.29
CA LEU A 282 6.13 2.13 1.19
C LEU A 282 7.46 2.42 0.48
N ALA A 283 7.58 2.01 -0.78
CA ALA A 283 8.73 2.35 -1.65
C ALA A 283 8.87 3.85 -1.86
N MET A 284 7.77 4.51 -2.22
CA MET A 284 7.72 5.96 -2.41
C MET A 284 8.14 6.74 -1.16
N ASP A 285 7.59 6.40 0.02
CA ASP A 285 7.91 7.07 1.27
C ASP A 285 9.37 6.83 1.71
N PHE A 286 9.93 5.64 1.43
CA PHE A 286 11.35 5.36 1.67
C PHE A 286 12.24 6.21 0.75
N GLN A 287 11.96 6.28 -0.54
CA GLN A 287 12.72 7.07 -1.50
C GLN A 287 12.66 8.57 -1.20
N LEU A 288 11.47 9.11 -0.89
CA LEU A 288 11.30 10.50 -0.49
C LEU A 288 12.00 10.80 0.85
N CYS A 289 12.07 9.82 1.75
CA CYS A 289 12.86 9.93 2.96
C CYS A 289 14.37 10.01 2.71
N LEU A 290 14.89 9.36 1.66
CA LEU A 290 16.30 9.49 1.26
C LEU A 290 16.58 10.88 0.67
N LEU A 291 15.60 11.46 -0.04
CA LEU A 291 15.72 12.80 -0.64
C LEU A 291 15.52 13.93 0.38
N ALA A 292 14.72 13.72 1.42
CA ALA A 292 14.36 14.76 2.37
C ALA A 292 15.57 15.50 2.96
N PRO A 293 16.67 14.83 3.35
CA PRO A 293 17.83 15.54 3.89
C PRO A 293 18.54 16.43 2.89
N LEU A 294 18.50 16.12 1.59
CA LEU A 294 19.06 16.96 0.52
C LEU A 294 18.29 18.27 0.36
N ILE A 295 17.02 18.31 0.80
CA ILE A 295 16.19 19.51 0.77
C ILE A 295 16.29 20.27 2.10
N VAL A 296 16.19 19.56 3.22
CA VAL A 296 16.11 20.17 4.55
C VAL A 296 17.48 20.66 5.06
N TYR A 297 18.59 19.97 4.70
CA TYR A 297 19.92 20.39 5.15
C TYR A 297 20.35 21.74 4.58
N PRO A 298 20.21 22.02 3.26
CA PRO A 298 20.46 23.37 2.74
C PRO A 298 19.54 24.43 3.34
N LEU A 299 18.27 24.11 3.61
CA LEU A 299 17.34 25.02 4.29
C LEU A 299 17.83 25.44 5.67
N TRP A 300 18.45 24.52 6.41
CA TRP A 300 19.02 24.78 7.73
C TRP A 300 20.37 25.52 7.65
N ARG A 301 21.29 25.04 6.79
CA ARG A 301 22.68 25.54 6.74
C ARG A 301 22.85 26.83 5.94
N TRP A 302 22.09 27.00 4.86
CA TRP A 302 22.17 28.11 3.91
C TRP A 302 20.77 28.60 3.50
N PRO A 303 20.09 29.40 4.33
CA PRO A 303 18.66 29.68 4.18
C PRO A 303 18.23 30.21 2.81
N ASN A 304 19.04 31.04 2.14
CA ASN A 304 18.70 31.57 0.82
C ASN A 304 18.81 30.50 -0.28
N VAL A 305 19.89 29.72 -0.27
CA VAL A 305 20.10 28.59 -1.20
C VAL A 305 19.06 27.50 -0.95
N GLY A 306 18.80 27.17 0.31
CA GLY A 306 17.79 26.18 0.69
C GLY A 306 16.38 26.60 0.28
N LYS A 307 16.00 27.88 0.45
CA LYS A 307 14.70 28.39 -0.04
C LYS A 307 14.58 28.26 -1.56
N PHE A 308 15.64 28.62 -2.29
CA PHE A 308 15.67 28.47 -3.75
C PHE A 308 15.47 27.00 -4.15
N ILE A 309 16.27 26.08 -3.59
CA ILE A 309 16.14 24.63 -3.84
C ILE A 309 14.73 24.15 -3.52
N PHE A 310 14.18 24.54 -2.36
CA PHE A 310 12.86 24.13 -1.93
C PHE A 310 11.75 24.58 -2.90
N ILE A 311 11.78 25.86 -3.32
CA ILE A 311 10.82 26.41 -4.27
C ILE A 311 10.94 25.70 -5.62
N SER A 312 12.17 25.52 -6.13
CA SER A 312 12.42 24.82 -7.39
C SER A 312 11.89 23.38 -7.35
N VAL A 313 12.18 22.63 -6.29
CA VAL A 313 11.71 21.24 -6.13
C VAL A 313 10.19 21.19 -6.01
N THR A 314 9.57 22.14 -5.31
CA THR A 314 8.11 22.24 -5.21
C THR A 314 7.48 22.48 -6.59
N LEU A 315 8.00 23.44 -7.36
CA LEU A 315 7.52 23.72 -8.72
C LEU A 315 7.69 22.49 -9.63
N LEU A 316 8.85 21.83 -9.58
CA LEU A 316 9.07 20.60 -10.36
C LEU A 316 8.07 19.50 -9.98
N SER A 317 7.81 19.29 -8.70
CA SER A 317 6.90 18.25 -8.22
C SER A 317 5.45 18.44 -8.66
N VAL A 318 5.05 19.66 -9.05
CA VAL A 318 3.72 19.98 -9.56
C VAL A 318 3.71 19.98 -11.09
N SER A 319 4.76 20.52 -11.71
CA SER A 319 4.86 20.62 -13.17
C SER A 319 5.05 19.27 -13.85
N ILE A 320 5.84 18.36 -13.27
CA ILE A 320 6.09 17.03 -13.85
C ILE A 320 4.79 16.25 -14.11
N PRO A 321 3.90 16.01 -13.11
CA PRO A 321 2.66 15.27 -13.37
C PRO A 321 1.73 16.00 -14.34
N PHE A 322 1.67 17.33 -14.27
CA PHE A 322 0.89 18.13 -15.22
C PHE A 322 1.38 17.94 -16.66
N ILE A 323 2.68 18.10 -16.91
CA ILE A 323 3.29 17.93 -18.23
C ILE A 323 3.10 16.49 -18.72
N THR A 324 3.32 15.49 -17.87
CA THR A 324 3.19 14.07 -18.24
C THR A 324 1.77 13.78 -18.72
N ILE A 325 0.75 14.18 -17.97
CA ILE A 325 -0.66 13.95 -18.33
C ILE A 325 -1.03 14.74 -19.59
N TYR A 326 -0.63 16.01 -19.68
CA TYR A 326 -0.94 16.88 -20.81
C TYR A 326 -0.34 16.36 -22.12
N CYS A 327 0.94 15.98 -22.12
CA CYS A 327 1.63 15.46 -23.30
C CYS A 327 1.10 14.07 -23.71
N ALA A 328 0.78 13.21 -22.73
CA ALA A 328 0.25 11.88 -23.00
C ALA A 328 -1.24 11.88 -23.41
N ARG A 329 -1.95 13.01 -23.28
CA ARG A 329 -3.42 13.12 -23.44
C ARG A 329 -4.16 12.07 -22.60
N ALA A 330 -3.62 11.77 -21.43
CA ALA A 330 -4.13 10.74 -20.55
C ALA A 330 -5.27 11.27 -19.67
N VAL A 331 -6.03 10.34 -19.08
CA VAL A 331 -7.01 10.69 -18.05
C VAL A 331 -6.31 11.31 -16.83
N PRO A 332 -6.86 12.36 -16.22
CA PRO A 332 -6.21 13.07 -15.12
C PRO A 332 -6.26 12.31 -13.78
N SER A 333 -7.14 11.30 -13.68
CA SER A 333 -7.35 10.50 -12.49
C SER A 333 -7.86 9.10 -12.85
N TYR A 334 -8.02 8.25 -11.83
CA TYR A 334 -8.80 7.01 -11.97
C TYR A 334 -10.27 7.36 -12.19
N VAL A 335 -10.68 7.33 -13.45
CA VAL A 335 -12.07 7.59 -13.87
C VAL A 335 -12.75 6.25 -14.10
N LEU A 336 -13.76 5.96 -13.28
CA LEU A 336 -14.64 4.81 -13.48
C LEU A 336 -15.37 4.98 -14.83
N GLY A 337 -15.20 4.00 -15.73
CA GLY A 337 -15.73 4.04 -17.11
C GLY A 337 -14.69 4.35 -18.19
N ALA A 338 -13.45 4.72 -17.83
CA ALA A 338 -12.34 4.76 -18.78
C ALA A 338 -11.96 3.33 -19.24
N SER A 339 -11.29 3.20 -20.39
CA SER A 339 -10.80 1.89 -20.85
C SER A 339 -9.79 1.30 -19.84
N ASP A 340 -9.76 -0.02 -19.73
CA ASP A 340 -8.84 -0.72 -18.82
C ASP A 340 -7.38 -0.36 -19.12
N SER A 341 -7.03 -0.20 -20.40
CA SER A 341 -5.72 0.27 -20.86
C SER A 341 -5.36 1.68 -20.39
N SER A 342 -6.32 2.61 -20.41
CA SER A 342 -6.10 3.99 -19.94
C SER A 342 -5.88 4.04 -18.44
N ILE A 343 -6.65 3.25 -17.69
CA ILE A 343 -6.54 3.12 -16.23
C ILE A 343 -5.18 2.50 -15.86
N GLN A 344 -4.81 1.41 -16.54
CA GLN A 344 -3.54 0.73 -16.30
C GLN A 344 -2.35 1.65 -16.59
N TRP A 345 -2.39 2.40 -17.70
CA TRP A 345 -1.36 3.37 -18.02
C TRP A 345 -1.24 4.44 -16.92
N TYR A 346 -2.37 5.00 -16.47
CA TYR A 346 -2.36 6.00 -15.39
C TYR A 346 -1.76 5.46 -14.10
N MET A 347 -2.13 4.24 -13.71
CA MET A 347 -1.61 3.60 -12.49
C MET A 347 -0.09 3.42 -12.55
N GLN A 348 0.41 2.92 -13.69
CA GLN A 348 1.83 2.61 -13.88
C GLN A 348 2.72 3.84 -14.09
N ASN A 349 2.21 4.89 -14.75
CA ASN A 349 3.03 6.03 -15.16
C ASN A 349 2.84 7.27 -14.27
N ILE A 350 1.73 7.37 -13.54
CA ILE A 350 1.41 8.52 -12.69
C ILE A 350 1.28 8.09 -11.22
N TYR A 351 0.42 7.11 -10.92
CA TYR A 351 0.03 6.86 -9.53
C TYR A 351 1.13 6.21 -8.68
N PHE A 352 1.82 5.20 -9.19
CA PHE A 352 2.85 4.48 -8.42
C PHE A 352 4.21 5.19 -8.40
N ILE A 353 4.46 6.08 -9.36
CA ILE A 353 5.77 6.66 -9.61
C ILE A 353 6.07 7.81 -8.62
N THR A 354 7.18 7.71 -7.91
CA THR A 354 7.52 8.65 -6.81
C THR A 354 7.56 10.12 -7.20
N HIS A 355 8.22 10.45 -8.32
CA HIS A 355 8.37 11.85 -8.72
C HIS A 355 7.04 12.48 -9.20
N GLN A 356 6.08 11.67 -9.62
CA GLN A 356 4.74 12.10 -10.02
C GLN A 356 3.84 12.45 -8.82
N ARG A 357 4.19 11.96 -7.63
CA ARG A 357 3.40 12.09 -6.39
C ARG A 357 4.21 12.67 -5.23
N ALA A 358 5.32 13.33 -5.52
CA ALA A 358 6.21 13.89 -4.49
C ALA A 358 5.64 15.14 -3.80
N SER A 359 4.68 15.83 -4.41
CA SER A 359 4.20 17.15 -3.97
C SER A 359 3.65 17.16 -2.53
N PRO A 360 2.76 16.25 -2.10
CA PRO A 360 2.24 16.21 -0.74
C PRO A 360 3.35 16.04 0.31
N TYR A 361 4.36 15.22 0.02
CA TYR A 361 5.50 15.02 0.90
C TYR A 361 6.35 16.29 1.04
N ILE A 362 6.59 17.00 -0.07
CA ILE A 362 7.34 18.26 -0.08
C ILE A 362 6.60 19.36 0.71
N ILE A 363 5.27 19.43 0.56
CA ILE A 363 4.43 20.32 1.40
C ILE A 363 4.53 19.91 2.88
N GLY A 364 4.54 18.60 3.17
CA GLY A 364 4.87 18.08 4.49
C GLY A 364 6.20 18.61 5.04
N LEU A 365 7.27 18.57 4.24
CA LEU A 365 8.58 19.12 4.63
C LEU A 365 8.50 20.61 4.97
N ALA A 366 7.76 21.41 4.20
CA ALA A 366 7.52 22.83 4.52
C ALA A 366 6.81 22.98 5.87
N LEU A 367 5.73 22.24 6.11
CA LEU A 367 5.00 22.28 7.38
C LEU A 367 5.90 21.89 8.56
N GLY A 368 6.72 20.85 8.41
CA GLY A 368 7.68 20.43 9.43
C GLY A 368 8.73 21.50 9.73
N TYR A 369 9.24 22.19 8.70
CA TYR A 369 10.15 23.32 8.87
C TYR A 369 9.48 24.51 9.58
N ILE A 370 8.24 24.84 9.22
CA ILE A 370 7.45 25.90 9.87
C ILE A 370 7.22 25.56 11.34
N PHE A 371 6.81 24.33 11.64
CA PHE A 371 6.58 23.86 13.01
C PHE A 371 7.85 23.94 13.86
N TYR A 372 8.99 23.51 13.30
CA TYR A 372 10.29 23.64 13.95
C TYR A 372 10.63 25.11 14.26
N ARG A 373 10.41 26.02 13.29
CA ARG A 373 10.66 27.46 13.46
C ARG A 373 9.73 28.07 14.50
N MET A 374 8.44 27.76 14.47
CA MET A 374 7.46 28.29 15.44
C MET A 374 7.82 27.90 16.88
N ASN A 375 8.26 26.65 17.08
CA ASN A 375 8.67 26.16 18.39
C ASN A 375 9.97 26.82 18.88
N THR A 376 10.95 27.03 17.98
CA THR A 376 12.24 27.65 18.33
C THR A 376 12.15 29.17 18.53
N THR A 377 11.36 29.89 17.71
CA THR A 377 11.25 31.36 17.78
C THR A 377 10.09 31.87 18.64
N LYS A 378 9.37 31.00 19.37
CA LYS A 378 8.18 31.35 20.21
C LYS A 378 7.22 32.34 19.52
N VAL A 379 6.87 32.06 18.27
CA VAL A 379 5.97 32.96 17.50
C VAL A 379 4.60 32.97 18.16
N LYS A 380 4.16 34.14 18.65
CA LYS A 380 2.80 34.31 19.19
C LYS A 380 1.81 34.25 18.02
N LEU A 381 1.07 33.15 17.90
CA LEU A 381 -0.09 33.06 17.03
C LEU A 381 -1.09 34.16 17.39
N THR A 382 -1.54 34.91 16.38
CA THR A 382 -2.56 35.97 16.51
C THR A 382 -3.86 35.38 17.04
N LYS A 383 -4.60 36.14 17.87
CA LYS A 383 -5.83 35.68 18.55
C LYS A 383 -6.88 35.05 17.62
N ALA A 384 -6.91 35.43 16.34
CA ALA A 384 -7.83 34.90 15.33
C ALA A 384 -7.63 33.41 14.97
N ILE A 385 -6.46 32.82 15.29
CA ILE A 385 -6.15 31.40 15.04
C ILE A 385 -6.33 30.55 16.33
N LYS A 386 -6.52 31.20 17.49
CA LYS A 386 -6.70 30.54 18.79
C LYS A 386 -8.17 30.31 19.17
N ALA A 387 -9.10 30.89 18.42
CA ALA A 387 -10.53 30.63 18.53
C ALA A 387 -10.89 29.52 17.55
#